data_AF-A0A7S4B493-F1
#
_entry.id   AF-A0A7S4B493-F1
#
_cell.length_a   1.000
_cell.length_b   1.000
_cell.length_c   1.000
_cell.angle_alpha   90.00
_cell.angle_beta   90.00
_cell.angle_gamma   90.00
#
_symmetry.space_group_name_H-M   'P 1'
#
loop_
_entity.id
_entity.type
_entity.pdbx_description
1 polymer ?
#
loop_
_entity_poly.entity_id
_entity_poly.type
_entity_poly.pdbx_seq_one_letter_code
_entity_poly.pdbx_strand_id
1 'polypeptide(L)'
;AAGTMLASVVVALVALVPQHSLQAAQAGRSTVSAAASAILTSRSCNHLVSKNLHHSGVLGGMHSPQPRRQRASTVVMGRKFENNKLKMAKTALAYAKKASYIGKKVVIAVKSGGDDPETNRALASVLREANSLDVPKDVVERNIKKAMDPVTEDYKELTYEAYGYGGVGFIINVLSDNNNRATADVNMIVSKTGCKSASAGSVAFNFQRKGRLTLNKEITEDELLEMAVEAGCDGDVSLEQPDPDGRSDGEEVKCVVITEATELGALQAVLQEADIGCSGALVQIPLTTVECSPEDEEANFKAIDRLEELDDVTNVEHNMKI
;
A
#
# COMPACT_ATOMS: atom_id res chain seq x y z
N ALA A 1 55.07 -8.52 49.26
CA ALA A 1 55.55 -8.44 47.86
C ALA A 1 54.38 -7.92 47.03
N ALA A 2 54.21 -6.60 46.96
CA ALA A 2 54.68 -5.72 45.86
C ALA A 2 54.06 -6.15 44.52
N GLY A 3 53.28 -5.37 43.80
CA GLY A 3 53.01 -3.94 43.82
C GLY A 3 52.62 -3.53 42.40
N THR A 4 51.65 -2.62 42.30
CA THR A 4 51.29 -1.76 41.16
C THR A 4 52.50 -1.22 40.36
N MET A 5 52.25 -0.82 39.09
CA MET A 5 53.07 -0.01 38.13
C MET A 5 53.10 -0.74 36.75
N LEU A 6 52.87 -0.18 35.56
CA LEU A 6 52.92 1.20 35.06
C LEU A 6 52.13 1.28 33.73
N ALA A 7 51.31 2.31 33.61
CA ALA A 7 50.93 2.90 32.34
C ALA A 7 52.07 3.79 31.80
N SER A 8 52.05 4.05 30.49
CA SER A 8 52.70 5.18 29.78
C SER A 8 54.18 5.09 29.42
N VAL A 9 54.46 4.78 28.15
CA VAL A 9 55.46 5.41 27.26
C VAL A 9 54.84 5.33 25.86
N VAL A 10 54.18 6.33 25.27
CA VAL A 10 54.59 7.68 24.84
C VAL A 10 55.76 7.68 23.85
N VAL A 11 55.39 7.70 22.56
CA VAL A 11 55.90 8.59 21.50
C VAL A 11 57.27 8.28 20.83
N ALA A 12 57.23 8.43 19.49
CA ALA A 12 58.31 8.67 18.52
C ALA A 12 58.93 7.47 17.79
N LEU A 13 58.40 7.18 16.58
CA LEU A 13 59.21 7.35 15.37
C LEU A 13 58.31 7.63 14.15
N VAL A 14 58.54 8.80 13.56
CA VAL A 14 57.95 9.36 12.34
C VAL A 14 59.01 9.29 11.22
N ALA A 15 58.54 9.20 9.96
CA ALA A 15 59.26 9.35 8.67
C ALA A 15 60.04 8.11 8.18
N LEU A 16 59.98 7.65 6.91
CA LEU A 16 59.79 8.31 5.61
C LEU A 16 58.97 7.45 4.59
N VAL A 17 57.89 8.02 4.02
CA VAL A 17 57.59 8.34 2.58
C VAL A 17 58.34 7.55 1.45
N PRO A 18 57.76 7.20 0.26
CA PRO A 18 56.78 7.96 -0.58
C PRO A 18 55.55 7.17 -1.12
N GLN A 19 54.35 7.77 -1.16
CA GLN A 19 53.74 8.48 -2.31
C GLN A 19 53.73 7.72 -3.65
N HIS A 20 52.60 7.12 -4.02
CA HIS A 20 51.85 7.37 -5.27
C HIS A 20 50.51 6.61 -5.27
N SER A 21 49.48 7.21 -5.87
CA SER A 21 48.13 6.69 -6.21
C SER A 21 47.03 6.67 -5.12
N LEU A 22 46.52 7.87 -4.85
CA LEU A 22 45.12 8.16 -4.52
C LEU A 22 44.21 7.77 -5.71
N GLN A 23 43.39 6.72 -5.58
CA GLN A 23 42.13 6.51 -6.34
C GLN A 23 41.44 5.17 -5.97
N ALA A 24 40.87 5.05 -4.77
CA ALA A 24 39.91 3.98 -4.45
C ALA A 24 39.20 4.24 -3.10
N ALA A 25 38.64 5.43 -2.89
CA ALA A 25 37.85 5.71 -1.69
C ALA A 25 36.85 6.84 -1.97
N GLN A 26 35.84 6.57 -2.80
CA GLN A 26 34.56 7.32 -2.90
C GLN A 26 33.71 6.78 -4.07
N ALA A 27 33.37 5.49 -4.03
CA ALA A 27 32.39 4.90 -4.95
C ALA A 27 31.54 3.90 -4.16
N GLY A 28 30.45 4.39 -3.57
CA GLY A 28 29.56 3.57 -2.77
C GLY A 28 28.71 4.36 -1.79
N ARG A 29 28.04 5.41 -2.26
CA ARG A 29 26.94 6.13 -1.57
C ARG A 29 26.45 7.27 -2.46
N SER A 30 25.49 7.00 -3.34
CA SER A 30 24.51 7.97 -3.90
C SER A 30 23.86 7.48 -5.21
N THR A 31 23.12 6.37 -5.17
CA THR A 31 22.28 5.95 -6.31
C THR A 31 20.81 5.84 -5.93
N VAL A 32 20.24 6.85 -5.25
CA VAL A 32 18.79 7.11 -5.24
C VAL A 32 18.54 8.59 -4.90
N SER A 33 18.90 9.55 -5.78
CA SER A 33 18.47 10.96 -5.64
C SER A 33 18.59 11.78 -6.94
N ALA A 34 18.42 11.15 -8.11
CA ALA A 34 18.55 11.83 -9.41
C ALA A 34 17.40 11.53 -10.37
N ALA A 35 16.17 11.51 -9.87
CA ALA A 35 14.96 11.39 -10.71
C ALA A 35 13.90 12.47 -10.42
N ALA A 36 14.24 13.53 -9.67
CA ALA A 36 13.30 14.60 -9.33
C ALA A 36 13.97 15.99 -9.37
N SER A 37 14.26 16.50 -10.58
CA SER A 37 14.40 17.94 -10.86
C SER A 37 14.75 18.16 -12.34
N ALA A 38 13.75 18.08 -13.22
CA ALA A 38 13.88 18.54 -14.60
C ALA A 38 12.52 18.95 -15.18
N ILE A 39 11.71 19.68 -14.41
CA ILE A 39 10.57 20.43 -14.95
C ILE A 39 10.51 21.74 -14.16
N LEU A 40 11.23 22.75 -14.63
CA LEU A 40 10.82 24.16 -14.62
C LEU A 40 11.96 25.02 -15.20
N THR A 41 11.56 26.09 -15.88
CA THR A 41 12.37 27.14 -16.54
C THR A 41 13.02 26.74 -17.87
N SER A 42 13.08 27.56 -18.91
CA SER A 42 12.21 28.60 -19.44
C SER A 42 12.89 29.05 -20.75
N ARG A 43 12.08 29.40 -21.75
CA ARG A 43 12.25 30.57 -22.63
C ARG A 43 13.61 30.82 -23.30
N SER A 44 13.48 31.10 -24.61
CA SER A 44 14.38 31.96 -25.40
C SER A 44 15.64 31.30 -25.94
N CYS A 45 15.57 30.84 -27.19
CA CYS A 45 16.73 30.84 -28.06
C CYS A 45 16.28 31.31 -29.44
N ASN A 46 16.37 32.61 -29.65
CA ASN A 46 16.04 33.28 -30.90
C ASN A 46 17.22 34.19 -31.27
N HIS A 47 18.34 33.62 -31.72
CA HIS A 47 19.39 34.36 -32.41
C HIS A 47 20.40 33.41 -33.04
N LEU A 48 20.52 33.46 -34.37
CA LEU A 48 21.79 33.66 -35.07
C LEU A 48 21.53 33.57 -36.58
N VAL A 49 21.51 34.76 -37.20
CA VAL A 49 21.57 34.96 -38.64
C VAL A 49 23.02 35.27 -39.01
N SER A 50 23.40 34.81 -40.21
CA SER A 50 24.50 35.27 -41.05
C SER A 50 25.84 34.54 -40.92
N LYS A 51 26.19 33.82 -41.98
CA LYS A 51 27.49 33.92 -42.66
C LYS A 51 27.32 33.56 -44.14
N ASN A 52 27.66 34.52 -44.99
CA ASN A 52 27.81 34.40 -46.44
C ASN A 52 28.94 33.43 -46.81
N LEU A 53 28.82 32.76 -47.96
CA LEU A 53 29.91 32.46 -48.89
C LEU A 53 29.34 32.09 -50.28
N HIS A 54 29.86 32.76 -51.30
CA HIS A 54 29.52 32.56 -52.71
C HIS A 54 30.32 31.39 -53.30
N HIS A 55 29.67 30.49 -54.04
CA HIS A 55 30.29 29.91 -55.24
C HIS A 55 29.25 29.45 -56.26
N SER A 56 29.50 29.85 -57.49
CA SER A 56 28.78 29.58 -58.74
C SER A 56 28.82 28.10 -59.13
N GLY A 57 27.68 27.55 -59.57
CA GLY A 57 27.62 26.23 -60.19
C GLY A 57 26.20 25.90 -60.66
N VAL A 58 25.97 26.04 -61.97
CA VAL A 58 24.73 25.64 -62.66
C VAL A 58 24.64 24.12 -62.67
N LEU A 59 23.69 23.54 -61.93
CA LEU A 59 23.27 22.14 -62.08
C LEU A 59 21.76 22.03 -61.78
N GLY A 60 21.05 21.32 -62.67
CA GLY A 60 19.59 21.21 -62.68
C GLY A 60 19.00 20.65 -61.38
N GLY A 61 18.05 21.37 -60.82
CA GLY A 61 17.34 20.97 -59.61
C GLY A 61 16.14 20.08 -59.93
N MET A 62 16.33 18.76 -59.80
CA MET A 62 15.23 17.84 -59.53
C MET A 62 14.52 18.31 -58.25
N HIS A 63 13.22 18.61 -58.35
CA HIS A 63 12.39 18.95 -57.20
C HIS A 63 12.28 17.70 -56.31
N SER A 64 13.09 17.60 -55.26
CA SER A 64 12.88 16.60 -54.22
C SER A 64 11.62 17.00 -53.44
N PRO A 65 10.63 16.10 -53.27
CA PRO A 65 9.46 16.42 -52.48
C PRO A 65 9.92 16.57 -51.02
N GLN A 66 9.76 17.77 -50.46
CA GLN A 66 10.09 17.98 -49.06
C GLN A 66 9.25 17.02 -48.19
N PRO A 67 9.85 16.38 -47.17
CA PRO A 67 9.08 15.54 -46.27
C PRO A 67 8.02 16.40 -45.59
N ARG A 68 6.75 16.03 -45.75
CA ARG A 68 5.64 16.64 -45.00
C ARG A 68 6.00 16.58 -43.52
N ARG A 69 6.28 17.74 -42.92
CA ARG A 69 6.48 17.89 -41.48
C ARG A 69 5.20 17.39 -40.81
N GLN A 70 5.18 16.14 -40.35
CA GLN A 70 4.08 15.63 -39.55
C GLN A 70 4.01 16.53 -38.32
N ARG A 71 2.98 17.36 -38.23
CA ARG A 71 2.70 18.10 -37.00
C ARG A 71 2.42 17.02 -35.97
N ALA A 72 3.34 16.84 -35.02
CA ALA A 72 3.04 16.05 -33.83
C ALA A 72 1.81 16.69 -33.20
N SER A 73 0.66 16.04 -33.34
CA SER A 73 -0.54 16.45 -32.62
C SER A 73 -0.20 16.30 -31.16
N THR A 74 -0.12 17.41 -30.42
CA THR A 74 -0.13 17.36 -28.97
C THR A 74 -1.36 16.55 -28.58
N VAL A 75 -1.17 15.32 -28.11
CA VAL A 75 -2.26 14.50 -27.59
C VAL A 75 -2.70 15.19 -26.32
N VAL A 76 -3.68 16.08 -26.44
CA VAL A 76 -4.34 16.69 -25.29
C VAL A 76 -5.22 15.61 -24.72
N MET A 77 -4.71 14.91 -23.70
CA MET A 77 -5.49 13.95 -22.94
C MET A 77 -6.69 14.69 -22.33
N GLY A 78 -7.90 14.37 -22.79
CA GLY A 78 -9.12 15.03 -22.33
C GLY A 78 -9.50 14.64 -20.89
N ARG A 79 -10.42 15.39 -20.28
CA ARG A 79 -10.92 15.15 -18.90
C ARG A 79 -11.35 13.70 -18.63
N LYS A 80 -11.91 13.01 -19.62
CA LYS A 80 -12.30 11.59 -19.51
C LYS A 80 -11.09 10.67 -19.30
N PHE A 81 -9.98 10.94 -19.98
CA PHE A 81 -8.73 10.18 -19.80
C PHE A 81 -8.15 10.44 -18.42
N GLU A 82 -8.14 11.69 -17.97
CA GLU A 82 -7.65 12.08 -16.65
C GLU A 82 -8.46 11.41 -15.52
N ASN A 83 -9.80 11.43 -15.62
CA ASN A 83 -10.67 10.74 -14.66
C ASN A 83 -10.46 9.23 -14.67
N ASN A 84 -10.35 8.62 -15.86
CA ASN A 84 -10.07 7.18 -15.96
C ASN A 84 -8.70 6.82 -15.38
N LYS A 85 -7.69 7.66 -15.62
CA LYS A 85 -6.34 7.50 -15.05
C LYS A 85 -6.39 7.53 -13.52
N LEU A 86 -7.15 8.46 -12.93
CA LEU A 86 -7.32 8.54 -11.47
C LEU A 86 -8.03 7.29 -10.93
N LYS A 87 -9.11 6.83 -11.58
CA LYS A 87 -9.80 5.60 -11.20
C LYS A 87 -8.87 4.38 -11.25
N MET A 88 -8.15 4.21 -12.36
CA MET A 88 -7.20 3.10 -12.51
C MET A 88 -6.03 3.17 -11.53
N ALA A 89 -5.59 4.38 -11.16
CA ALA A 89 -4.56 4.55 -10.14
C ALA A 89 -5.06 4.11 -8.76
N LYS A 90 -6.30 4.46 -8.38
CA LYS A 90 -6.91 4.02 -7.12
C LYS A 90 -7.05 2.50 -7.04
N THR A 91 -7.62 1.86 -8.08
CA THR A 91 -7.76 0.40 -8.12
C THR A 91 -6.40 -0.30 -8.07
N ALA A 92 -5.39 0.23 -8.78
CA ALA A 92 -4.03 -0.34 -8.76
C ALA A 92 -3.36 -0.20 -7.39
N LEU A 93 -3.57 0.92 -6.69
CA LEU A 93 -3.06 1.12 -5.33
C LEU A 93 -3.73 0.18 -4.32
N ALA A 94 -5.06 0.03 -4.39
CA ALA A 94 -5.80 -0.90 -3.55
C ALA A 94 -5.33 -2.34 -3.75
N TYR A 95 -5.20 -2.78 -5.00
CA TYR A 95 -4.65 -4.09 -5.33
C TYR A 95 -3.20 -4.26 -4.82
N ALA A 96 -2.35 -3.26 -5.01
CA ALA A 96 -0.97 -3.31 -4.53
C ALA A 96 -0.88 -3.45 -3.01
N LYS A 97 -1.77 -2.78 -2.26
CA LYS A 97 -1.89 -2.93 -0.80
C LYS A 97 -2.31 -4.36 -0.42
N LYS A 98 -3.37 -4.92 -1.03
CA LYS A 98 -3.80 -6.31 -0.78
C LYS A 98 -2.70 -7.34 -1.09
N ALA A 99 -2.02 -7.19 -2.23
CA ALA A 99 -0.93 -8.08 -2.65
C ALA A 99 0.29 -7.98 -1.72
N SER A 100 0.64 -6.77 -1.27
CA SER A 100 1.72 -6.54 -0.29
C SER A 100 1.38 -7.17 1.06
N TYR A 101 0.15 -6.98 1.54
CA TYR A 101 -0.35 -7.56 2.79
C TYR A 101 -0.26 -9.10 2.78
N ILE A 102 -0.85 -9.75 1.76
CA ILE A 102 -0.78 -11.21 1.61
C ILE A 102 0.67 -11.67 1.46
N GLY A 103 1.49 -10.98 0.66
CA GLY A 103 2.90 -11.33 0.49
C GLY A 103 3.68 -11.35 1.81
N LYS A 104 3.49 -10.33 2.65
CA LYS A 104 4.10 -10.25 3.99
C LYS A 104 3.57 -11.37 4.92
N LYS A 105 2.26 -11.68 4.90
CA LYS A 105 1.68 -12.79 5.68
C LYS A 105 2.19 -14.16 5.27
N VAL A 106 2.37 -14.39 3.96
CA VAL A 106 2.97 -15.63 3.44
C VAL A 106 4.37 -15.80 4.01
N VAL A 107 5.17 -14.73 4.02
CA VAL A 107 6.53 -14.78 4.60
C VAL A 107 6.49 -15.15 6.08
N ILE A 108 5.58 -14.57 6.87
CA ILE A 108 5.40 -14.91 8.29
C ILE A 108 5.04 -16.39 8.45
N ALA A 109 4.04 -16.86 7.70
CA ALA A 109 3.55 -18.23 7.79
C ALA A 109 4.65 -19.24 7.42
N VAL A 110 5.37 -19.02 6.32
CA VAL A 110 6.43 -19.91 5.85
C VAL A 110 7.59 -19.98 6.86
N LYS A 111 8.00 -18.84 7.41
CA LYS A 111 9.06 -18.81 8.43
C LYS A 111 8.67 -19.54 9.72
N SER A 112 7.39 -19.53 10.08
CA SER A 112 6.91 -20.17 11.30
C SER A 112 6.76 -21.69 11.19
N GLY A 113 6.49 -22.23 9.99
CA GLY A 113 6.03 -23.61 9.84
C GLY A 113 6.40 -24.32 8.54
N GLY A 114 7.23 -23.72 7.68
CA GLY A 114 7.64 -24.30 6.39
C GLY A 114 6.76 -23.86 5.21
N ASP A 115 7.21 -24.22 4.01
CA ASP A 115 6.64 -23.82 2.72
C ASP A 115 5.50 -24.72 2.22
N ASP A 116 5.27 -25.84 2.88
CA ASP A 116 4.22 -26.80 2.51
C ASP A 116 2.88 -26.47 3.21
N PRO A 117 1.81 -26.14 2.46
CA PRO A 117 0.50 -25.84 3.02
C PRO A 117 -0.19 -27.03 3.71
N GLU A 118 0.15 -28.27 3.36
CA GLU A 118 -0.47 -29.46 3.98
C GLU A 118 0.00 -29.66 5.42
N THR A 119 1.28 -29.36 5.67
CA THR A 119 1.89 -29.45 7.00
C THR A 119 1.76 -28.13 7.79
N ASN A 120 1.71 -26.98 7.10
CA ASN A 120 1.61 -25.66 7.71
C ASN A 120 0.18 -25.08 7.65
N ARG A 121 -0.58 -25.24 8.75
CA ARG A 121 -1.94 -24.70 8.89
C ARG A 121 -2.01 -23.17 8.78
N ALA A 122 -0.96 -22.46 9.21
CA ALA A 122 -0.92 -21.01 9.09
C ALA A 122 -0.81 -20.59 7.63
N LEU A 123 0.04 -21.25 6.85
CA LEU A 123 0.15 -21.03 5.40
C LEU A 123 -1.16 -21.36 4.69
N ALA A 124 -1.77 -22.52 4.98
CA ALA A 124 -3.08 -22.87 4.41
C ALA A 124 -4.17 -21.82 4.69
N SER A 125 -4.14 -21.18 5.85
CA SER A 125 -5.09 -20.12 6.20
C SER A 125 -4.82 -18.83 5.42
N VAL A 126 -3.55 -18.44 5.27
CA VAL A 126 -3.16 -17.30 4.42
C VAL A 126 -3.49 -17.55 2.95
N LEU A 127 -3.38 -18.78 2.46
CA LEU A 127 -3.77 -19.13 1.09
C LEU A 127 -5.29 -18.98 0.86
N ARG A 128 -6.11 -19.38 1.83
CA ARG A 128 -7.56 -19.14 1.78
C ARG A 128 -7.87 -17.66 1.76
N GLU A 129 -7.22 -16.88 2.63
CA GLU A 129 -7.36 -15.42 2.67
C GLU A 129 -6.88 -14.75 1.38
N ALA A 130 -5.80 -15.23 0.77
CA ALA A 130 -5.32 -14.73 -0.51
C ALA A 130 -6.36 -14.91 -1.62
N ASN A 131 -7.02 -16.08 -1.67
CA ASN A 131 -8.13 -16.32 -2.58
C ASN A 131 -9.31 -15.37 -2.27
N SER A 132 -9.61 -15.15 -0.99
CA SER A 132 -10.70 -14.25 -0.58
C SER A 132 -10.47 -12.77 -0.93
N LEU A 133 -9.21 -12.37 -1.09
CA LEU A 133 -8.81 -11.00 -1.45
C LEU A 133 -8.51 -10.85 -2.95
N ASP A 134 -8.83 -11.85 -3.77
CA ASP A 134 -8.55 -11.91 -5.20
C ASP A 134 -7.07 -11.70 -5.54
N VAL A 135 -6.17 -12.18 -4.67
CA VAL A 135 -4.72 -12.12 -4.90
C VAL A 135 -4.30 -13.33 -5.75
N PRO A 136 -3.69 -13.12 -6.92
CA PRO A 136 -3.33 -14.21 -7.81
C PRO A 136 -2.19 -15.07 -7.25
N LYS A 137 -2.20 -16.35 -7.66
CA LYS A 137 -1.31 -17.40 -7.11
C LYS A 137 0.17 -17.12 -7.35
N ASP A 138 0.52 -16.41 -8.42
CA ASP A 138 1.90 -16.03 -8.74
C ASP A 138 2.53 -15.13 -7.67
N VAL A 139 1.75 -14.20 -7.10
CA VAL A 139 2.18 -13.35 -5.98
C VAL A 139 2.48 -14.20 -4.76
N VAL A 140 1.61 -15.16 -4.46
CA VAL A 140 1.78 -16.08 -3.33
C VAL A 140 3.03 -16.94 -3.52
N GLU A 141 3.14 -17.65 -4.64
CA GLU A 141 4.28 -18.53 -4.94
C GLU A 141 5.63 -17.79 -4.90
N ARG A 142 5.66 -16.55 -5.41
CA ARG A 142 6.86 -15.70 -5.35
C ARG A 142 7.25 -15.40 -3.90
N ASN A 143 6.28 -15.10 -3.03
CA ASN A 143 6.56 -14.80 -1.63
C ASN A 143 6.93 -16.06 -0.82
N ILE A 144 6.37 -17.23 -1.16
CA ILE A 144 6.81 -18.51 -0.58
C ILE A 144 8.30 -18.73 -0.89
N LYS A 145 8.69 -18.63 -2.17
CA LYS A 145 10.10 -18.78 -2.57
C LYS A 145 11.03 -17.77 -1.87
N LYS A 146 10.60 -16.51 -1.78
CA LYS A 146 11.34 -15.46 -1.06
C LYS A 146 11.50 -15.80 0.43
N ALA A 147 10.47 -16.35 1.07
CA ALA A 147 10.50 -16.67 2.49
C ALA A 147 11.46 -17.82 2.85
N MET A 148 11.78 -18.69 1.88
CA MET A 148 12.77 -19.77 2.05
C MET A 148 14.21 -19.24 2.12
N ASP A 149 14.47 -18.04 1.60
CA ASP A 149 15.79 -17.42 1.70
C ASP A 149 16.06 -16.94 3.14
N PRO A 150 17.21 -17.30 3.76
CA PRO A 150 17.50 -16.98 5.15
C PRO A 150 17.75 -15.49 5.42
N VAL A 151 17.86 -14.67 4.37
CA VAL A 151 18.13 -13.22 4.45
C VAL A 151 16.83 -12.41 4.42
N THR A 152 15.67 -13.05 4.25
CA THR A 152 14.39 -12.35 4.17
C THR A 152 14.04 -11.70 5.51
N GLU A 153 13.39 -10.54 5.47
CA GLU A 153 12.95 -9.77 6.64
C GLU A 153 11.90 -10.52 7.48
N ASP A 154 11.92 -10.30 8.80
CA ASP A 154 10.93 -10.84 9.74
C ASP A 154 9.80 -9.84 9.95
N TYR A 155 8.70 -10.01 9.24
CA TYR A 155 7.50 -9.20 9.44
C TYR A 155 6.77 -9.61 10.72
N LYS A 156 6.11 -8.63 11.37
CA LYS A 156 5.25 -8.83 12.53
C LYS A 156 3.95 -8.05 12.36
N GLU A 157 2.86 -8.70 12.75
CA GLU A 157 1.56 -8.05 12.90
C GLU A 157 1.52 -7.31 14.24
N LEU A 158 1.13 -6.04 14.18
CA LEU A 158 1.01 -5.14 15.32
C LEU A 158 -0.31 -4.40 15.19
N THR A 159 -1.00 -4.22 16.31
CA THR A 159 -2.20 -3.39 16.37
C THR A 159 -1.94 -2.25 17.32
N TYR A 160 -2.13 -1.02 16.84
CA TYR A 160 -2.11 0.19 17.64
C TYR A 160 -3.53 0.71 17.79
N GLU A 161 -3.76 1.40 18.89
CA GLU A 161 -5.06 1.95 19.23
C GLU A 161 -4.92 3.44 19.47
N ALA A 162 -5.91 4.21 19.05
CA ALA A 162 -5.93 5.65 19.27
C ALA A 162 -7.37 6.16 19.46
N TYR A 163 -7.50 7.32 20.09
CA TYR A 163 -8.73 8.09 20.14
C TYR A 163 -8.59 9.32 19.24
N GLY A 164 -9.53 9.46 18.31
CA GLY A 164 -9.73 10.66 17.50
C GLY A 164 -10.55 11.73 18.23
N TYR A 165 -10.98 12.71 17.47
CA TYR A 165 -11.92 13.75 17.89
C TYR A 165 -13.30 13.15 18.20
N GLY A 166 -14.05 13.78 19.11
CA GLY A 166 -15.36 13.28 19.53
C GLY A 166 -15.35 11.98 20.34
N GLY A 167 -14.18 11.47 20.75
CA GLY A 167 -14.08 10.19 21.48
C GLY A 167 -14.16 8.95 20.59
N VAL A 168 -13.99 9.13 19.29
CA VAL A 168 -13.94 8.06 18.29
C VAL A 168 -12.71 7.19 18.54
N GLY A 169 -12.88 5.88 18.56
CA GLY A 169 -11.80 4.91 18.64
C GLY A 169 -11.31 4.51 17.26
N PHE A 170 -9.98 4.43 17.10
CA PHE A 170 -9.28 3.92 15.94
C PHE A 170 -8.52 2.64 16.27
N ILE A 171 -8.63 1.65 15.40
CA ILE A 171 -7.78 0.46 15.36
C ILE A 171 -6.89 0.56 14.13
N ILE A 172 -5.58 0.57 14.34
CA ILE A 172 -4.58 0.75 13.30
C ILE A 172 -3.79 -0.57 13.22
N ASN A 173 -4.06 -1.39 12.19
CA ASN A 173 -3.29 -2.61 12.00
C ASN A 173 -2.08 -2.35 11.12
N VAL A 174 -0.97 -2.91 11.56
CA VAL A 174 0.35 -2.66 11.01
C VAL A 174 1.04 -3.98 10.74
N LEU A 175 1.72 -4.06 9.60
CA LEU A 175 2.49 -5.22 9.19
C LEU A 175 3.88 -4.75 8.75
N SER A 176 4.83 -4.87 9.67
CA SER A 176 6.15 -4.25 9.55
C SER A 176 7.28 -5.21 9.94
N ASP A 177 8.43 -5.09 9.29
CA ASP A 177 9.70 -5.72 9.65
C ASP A 177 10.42 -4.99 10.79
N ASN A 178 9.99 -3.77 11.12
CA ASN A 178 10.61 -2.93 12.13
C ASN A 178 9.56 -2.26 13.02
N ASN A 179 9.30 -2.90 14.16
CA ASN A 179 8.35 -2.41 15.16
C ASN A 179 8.65 -0.97 15.61
N ASN A 180 9.92 -0.63 15.85
CA ASN A 180 10.29 0.68 16.35
C ASN A 180 10.00 1.79 15.34
N ARG A 181 10.22 1.53 14.04
CA ARG A 181 9.87 2.44 12.95
C ARG A 181 8.35 2.61 12.88
N ALA A 182 7.62 1.51 12.79
CA ALA A 182 6.16 1.51 12.76
C ALA A 182 5.54 2.27 13.95
N THR A 183 6.00 2.02 15.18
CA THR A 183 5.53 2.72 16.38
C THR A 183 5.80 4.22 16.29
N ALA A 184 7.00 4.62 15.84
CA ALA A 184 7.36 6.03 15.71
C ALA A 184 6.51 6.74 14.66
N ASP A 185 6.31 6.13 13.49
CA ASP A 185 5.54 6.72 12.39
C ASP A 185 4.06 6.87 12.77
N VAL A 186 3.45 5.83 13.34
CA VAL A 186 2.05 5.88 13.81
C VAL A 186 1.88 6.96 14.89
N ASN A 187 2.72 6.97 15.93
CA ASN A 187 2.62 7.97 17.00
C ASN A 187 2.86 9.40 16.50
N MET A 188 3.75 9.59 15.53
CA MET A 188 4.00 10.88 14.92
C MET A 188 2.75 11.38 14.18
N ILE A 189 2.08 10.53 13.39
CA ILE A 189 0.86 10.92 12.67
C ILE A 189 -0.26 11.21 13.67
N VAL A 190 -0.52 10.30 14.61
CA VAL A 190 -1.54 10.46 15.67
C VAL A 190 -1.36 11.79 16.42
N SER A 191 -0.12 12.12 16.81
CA SER A 191 0.16 13.38 17.51
C SER A 191 -0.01 14.61 16.62
N LYS A 192 0.43 14.55 15.35
CA LYS A 192 0.30 15.66 14.39
C LYS A 192 -1.15 15.93 13.99
N THR A 193 -2.01 14.93 14.05
CA THR A 193 -3.44 15.04 13.74
C THR A 193 -4.28 15.35 14.98
N GLY A 194 -3.67 15.60 16.14
CA GLY A 194 -4.39 15.92 17.38
C GLY A 194 -5.14 14.75 18.01
N CYS A 195 -4.96 13.53 17.47
CA CYS A 195 -5.45 12.29 18.06
C CYS A 195 -4.57 11.87 19.24
N LYS A 196 -5.03 10.92 20.05
CA LYS A 196 -4.33 10.43 21.25
C LYS A 196 -4.10 8.94 21.15
N SER A 197 -2.85 8.49 21.27
CA SER A 197 -2.55 7.06 21.36
C SER A 197 -3.21 6.44 22.60
N ALA A 198 -3.70 5.23 22.46
CA ALA A 198 -4.34 4.45 23.51
C ALA A 198 -3.52 3.19 23.83
N SER A 199 -3.69 2.66 25.05
CA SER A 199 -3.11 1.37 25.42
C SER A 199 -3.82 0.22 24.69
N ALA A 200 -3.13 -0.90 24.51
CA ALA A 200 -3.73 -2.11 23.97
C ALA A 200 -4.98 -2.53 24.78
N GLY A 201 -6.06 -2.85 24.09
CA GLY A 201 -7.38 -3.22 24.64
C GLY A 201 -8.31 -2.05 24.96
N SER A 202 -7.88 -0.79 24.79
CA SER A 202 -8.70 0.38 25.13
C SER A 202 -9.83 0.63 24.16
N VAL A 203 -9.64 0.26 22.90
CA VAL A 203 -10.58 0.44 21.79
C VAL A 203 -10.94 -0.93 21.21
N ALA A 204 -10.01 -1.88 21.18
CA ALA A 204 -10.19 -3.18 20.53
C ALA A 204 -11.38 -3.99 21.08
N PHE A 205 -11.78 -3.77 22.34
CA PHE A 205 -12.94 -4.43 22.93
C PHE A 205 -14.26 -4.14 22.17
N ASN A 206 -14.32 -2.99 21.50
CA ASN A 206 -15.49 -2.53 20.76
C ASN A 206 -15.50 -3.03 19.30
N PHE A 207 -14.53 -3.84 18.87
CA PHE A 207 -14.40 -4.25 17.48
C PHE A 207 -14.42 -5.77 17.34
N GLN A 208 -15.12 -6.26 16.31
CA GLN A 208 -15.13 -7.66 15.93
C GLN A 208 -14.60 -7.85 14.51
N ARG A 209 -13.77 -8.86 14.31
CA ARG A 209 -13.28 -9.23 12.99
C ARG A 209 -14.39 -9.93 12.20
N LYS A 210 -14.72 -9.40 11.04
CA LYS A 210 -15.77 -9.91 10.15
C LYS A 210 -15.25 -9.93 8.71
N GLY A 211 -15.87 -10.76 7.88
CA GLY A 211 -15.72 -10.70 6.44
C GLY A 211 -16.66 -9.64 5.87
N ARG A 212 -16.18 -8.83 4.94
CA ARG A 212 -16.96 -7.87 4.18
C ARG A 212 -16.85 -8.20 2.70
N LEU A 213 -17.99 -8.39 2.04
CA LEU A 213 -18.09 -8.56 0.60
C LEU A 213 -18.76 -7.33 0.00
N THR A 214 -18.13 -6.79 -1.02
CA THR A 214 -18.64 -5.64 -1.76
C THR A 214 -19.18 -6.16 -3.10
N LEU A 215 -20.47 -5.96 -3.37
CA LEU A 215 -21.14 -6.49 -4.55
C LEU A 215 -21.44 -5.40 -5.58
N ASN A 216 -21.27 -5.74 -6.86
CA ASN A 216 -21.59 -4.87 -8.00
C ASN A 216 -23.06 -4.97 -8.47
N LYS A 217 -23.83 -5.84 -7.82
CA LYS A 217 -25.24 -6.13 -8.10
C LYS A 217 -26.06 -5.94 -6.83
N GLU A 218 -27.28 -5.43 -7.00
CA GLU A 218 -28.26 -5.43 -5.92
C GLU A 218 -28.78 -6.85 -5.75
N ILE A 219 -28.75 -7.34 -4.51
CA ILE A 219 -29.36 -8.61 -4.10
C ILE A 219 -30.32 -8.34 -2.95
N THR A 220 -31.36 -9.16 -2.87
CA THR A 220 -32.30 -9.13 -1.75
C THR A 220 -31.77 -9.95 -0.57
N GLU A 221 -32.31 -9.68 0.63
CA GLU A 221 -31.93 -10.42 1.84
C GLU A 221 -32.24 -11.91 1.72
N ASP A 222 -33.39 -12.23 1.12
CA ASP A 222 -33.79 -13.61 0.85
C ASP A 222 -32.79 -14.31 -0.09
N GLU A 223 -32.39 -13.67 -1.20
CA GLU A 223 -31.38 -14.21 -2.12
C GLU A 223 -30.01 -14.40 -1.44
N LEU A 224 -29.61 -13.46 -0.58
CA LEU A 224 -28.37 -13.58 0.16
C LEU A 224 -28.40 -14.79 1.11
N LEU A 225 -29.50 -14.96 1.83
CA LEU A 225 -29.66 -16.06 2.78
C LEU A 225 -29.66 -17.42 2.06
N GLU A 226 -30.31 -17.52 0.90
CA GLU A 226 -30.24 -18.72 0.06
C GLU A 226 -28.80 -19.06 -0.35
N MET A 227 -28.05 -18.07 -0.83
CA MET A 227 -26.63 -18.26 -1.20
C MET A 227 -25.73 -18.56 0.00
N ALA A 228 -26.01 -17.97 1.17
CA ALA A 228 -25.28 -18.26 2.40
C ALA A 228 -25.47 -19.71 2.85
N VAL A 229 -26.70 -20.22 2.76
CA VAL A 229 -27.01 -21.63 3.05
C VAL A 229 -26.32 -22.56 2.05
N GLU A 230 -26.30 -22.21 0.77
CA GLU A 230 -25.58 -22.97 -0.26
C GLU A 230 -24.06 -22.98 -0.02
N ALA A 231 -23.51 -21.87 0.44
CA ALA A 231 -22.10 -21.74 0.84
C ALA A 231 -21.76 -22.50 2.14
N GLY A 232 -22.76 -22.98 2.88
CA GLY A 232 -22.58 -23.60 4.19
C GLY A 232 -22.15 -22.61 5.26
N CYS A 233 -22.59 -21.36 5.16
CA CYS A 233 -22.42 -20.36 6.21
C CYS A 233 -23.40 -20.65 7.36
N ASP A 234 -22.86 -20.95 8.53
CA ASP A 234 -23.63 -21.12 9.77
C ASP A 234 -23.69 -19.80 10.58
N GLY A 235 -22.84 -18.84 10.23
CA GLY A 235 -22.73 -17.53 10.85
C GLY A 235 -23.81 -16.53 10.45
N ASP A 236 -23.84 -15.42 11.17
CA ASP A 236 -24.72 -14.28 10.88
C ASP A 236 -24.26 -13.57 9.60
N VAL A 237 -25.15 -13.53 8.60
CA VAL A 237 -24.93 -12.86 7.32
C VAL A 237 -25.94 -11.73 7.19
N SER A 238 -25.45 -10.50 7.06
CA SER A 238 -26.30 -9.32 6.97
C SER A 238 -26.05 -8.52 5.69
N LEU A 239 -27.13 -7.99 5.11
CA LEU A 239 -27.07 -6.97 4.08
C LEU A 239 -26.98 -5.59 4.72
N GLU A 240 -25.96 -4.85 4.34
CA GLU A 240 -25.80 -3.44 4.65
C GLU A 240 -25.86 -2.61 3.36
N GLN A 241 -26.39 -1.39 3.50
CA GLN A 241 -26.35 -0.44 2.39
C GLN A 241 -24.89 -0.03 2.13
N PRO A 242 -24.52 0.26 0.86
CA PRO A 242 -23.20 0.79 0.57
C PRO A 242 -22.91 2.03 1.41
N ASP A 243 -21.69 2.09 1.96
CA ASP A 243 -21.23 3.26 2.71
C ASP A 243 -21.47 4.54 1.88
N PRO A 244 -22.20 5.55 2.41
CA PRO A 244 -22.50 6.78 1.70
C PRO A 244 -21.25 7.59 1.32
N ASP A 245 -20.13 7.35 2.00
CA ASP A 245 -18.86 8.09 1.84
C ASP A 245 -18.03 7.70 0.63
N GLY A 246 -18.44 6.67 -0.14
CA GLY A 246 -17.80 6.40 -1.42
C GLY A 246 -16.30 6.07 -1.32
N ARG A 247 -15.83 5.53 -0.19
CA ARG A 247 -14.55 4.79 -0.07
C ARG A 247 -14.59 3.45 -0.81
N SER A 248 -15.36 3.39 -1.89
CA SER A 248 -15.20 2.38 -2.90
C SER A 248 -13.88 2.61 -3.60
N ASP A 249 -13.11 1.55 -3.79
CA ASP A 249 -11.84 1.50 -4.54
C ASP A 249 -11.98 1.90 -6.03
N GLY A 250 -13.11 2.51 -6.43
CA GLY A 250 -13.43 2.96 -7.77
C GLY A 250 -14.51 2.14 -8.47
N GLU A 251 -15.08 1.14 -7.78
CA GLU A 251 -16.10 0.22 -8.28
C GLU A 251 -17.52 0.71 -7.92
N GLU A 252 -18.51 0.39 -8.77
CA GLU A 252 -19.92 0.64 -8.45
C GLU A 252 -20.37 -0.37 -7.39
N VAL A 253 -20.31 0.02 -6.12
CA VAL A 253 -20.81 -0.79 -5.01
C VAL A 253 -22.31 -0.60 -4.90
N LYS A 254 -23.06 -1.70 -4.94
CA LYS A 254 -24.52 -1.69 -4.82
C LYS A 254 -25.01 -2.29 -3.51
N CYS A 255 -24.32 -3.32 -3.02
CA CYS A 255 -24.61 -3.95 -1.72
C CYS A 255 -23.31 -4.26 -0.98
N VAL A 256 -23.37 -4.21 0.34
CA VAL A 256 -22.33 -4.70 1.23
C VAL A 256 -22.89 -5.86 2.03
N VAL A 257 -22.16 -6.97 2.07
CA VAL A 257 -22.52 -8.14 2.85
C VAL A 257 -21.50 -8.30 3.96
N ILE A 258 -21.96 -8.45 5.20
CA ILE A 258 -21.12 -8.80 6.34
C ILE A 258 -21.34 -10.27 6.67
N THR A 259 -20.25 -10.99 6.90
CA THR A 259 -20.23 -12.41 7.25
C THR A 259 -19.15 -12.69 8.30
N GLU A 260 -19.06 -13.90 8.81
CA GLU A 260 -17.94 -14.31 9.64
C GLU A 260 -16.62 -14.32 8.84
N ALA A 261 -15.52 -13.93 9.47
CA ALA A 261 -14.21 -13.89 8.82
C ALA A 261 -13.76 -15.25 8.25
N THR A 262 -14.24 -16.34 8.84
CA THR A 262 -13.96 -17.73 8.44
C THR A 262 -14.74 -18.17 7.19
N GLU A 263 -15.90 -17.57 6.95
CA GLU A 263 -16.88 -17.96 5.93
C GLU A 263 -16.77 -17.12 4.64
N LEU A 264 -16.06 -15.99 4.71
CA LEU A 264 -15.86 -15.05 3.60
C LEU A 264 -15.54 -15.74 2.27
N GLY A 265 -14.58 -16.68 2.28
CA GLY A 265 -14.14 -17.35 1.06
C GLY A 265 -15.16 -18.32 0.47
N ALA A 266 -16.00 -18.95 1.30
CA ALA A 266 -17.04 -19.85 0.82
C ALA A 266 -18.17 -19.06 0.15
N LEU A 267 -18.62 -17.98 0.80
CA LEU A 267 -19.67 -17.12 0.28
C LEU A 267 -19.24 -16.41 -1.02
N GLN A 268 -17.98 -15.98 -1.10
CA GLN A 268 -17.43 -15.39 -2.33
C GLN A 268 -17.44 -16.36 -3.50
N ALA A 269 -17.12 -17.64 -3.28
CA ALA A 269 -17.12 -18.64 -4.34
C ALA A 269 -18.53 -18.86 -4.92
N VAL A 270 -19.55 -18.98 -4.06
CA VAL A 270 -20.95 -19.12 -4.49
C VAL A 270 -21.43 -17.89 -5.26
N LEU A 271 -21.09 -16.69 -4.79
CA LEU A 271 -21.42 -15.44 -5.50
C LEU A 271 -20.76 -15.38 -6.89
N GLN A 272 -19.51 -15.82 -7.01
CA GLN A 272 -18.81 -15.89 -8.29
C GLN A 272 -19.43 -16.93 -9.24
N GLU A 273 -19.87 -18.08 -8.73
CA GLU A 273 -20.60 -19.10 -9.52
C GLU A 273 -21.96 -18.58 -10.01
N ALA A 274 -22.60 -17.71 -9.24
CA ALA A 274 -23.84 -17.01 -9.60
C ALA A 274 -23.64 -15.81 -10.55
N ASP A 275 -22.41 -15.59 -11.07
CA ASP A 275 -22.03 -14.46 -11.94
C ASP A 275 -22.26 -13.09 -11.27
N ILE A 276 -22.10 -13.02 -9.95
CA ILE A 276 -22.16 -11.79 -9.16
C ILE A 276 -20.73 -11.34 -8.88
N GLY A 277 -20.34 -10.18 -9.41
CA GLY A 277 -19.02 -9.62 -9.17
C GLY A 277 -18.90 -9.13 -7.73
N CYS A 278 -18.01 -9.77 -6.97
CA CYS A 278 -17.79 -9.49 -5.56
C CYS A 278 -16.30 -9.31 -5.24
N SER A 279 -16.00 -8.37 -4.34
CA SER A 279 -14.65 -8.12 -3.82
C SER A 279 -14.65 -8.32 -2.31
N GLY A 280 -13.81 -9.24 -1.82
CA GLY A 280 -13.66 -9.54 -0.40
C GLY A 280 -12.65 -8.65 0.32
N ALA A 281 -12.94 -8.38 1.59
CA ALA A 281 -12.04 -7.76 2.56
C ALA A 281 -12.29 -8.32 3.97
N LEU A 282 -11.22 -8.45 4.76
CA LEU A 282 -11.35 -8.67 6.20
C LEU A 282 -11.32 -7.32 6.90
N VAL A 283 -12.34 -7.05 7.69
CA VAL A 283 -12.55 -5.76 8.36
C VAL A 283 -12.80 -5.96 9.85
N GLN A 284 -12.59 -4.89 10.63
CA GLN A 284 -13.02 -4.86 12.03
C GLN A 284 -14.22 -3.94 12.17
N ILE A 285 -15.38 -4.53 12.46
CA ILE A 285 -16.64 -3.80 12.59
C ILE A 285 -16.87 -3.43 14.04
N PRO A 286 -17.22 -2.16 14.33
CA PRO A 286 -17.51 -1.72 15.68
C PRO A 286 -18.85 -2.28 16.19
N LEU A 287 -18.90 -2.67 17.47
CA LEU A 287 -20.13 -3.10 18.14
C LEU A 287 -21.02 -1.93 18.54
N THR A 288 -20.40 -0.79 18.85
CA THR A 288 -21.08 0.45 19.18
C THR A 288 -20.41 1.61 18.46
N THR A 289 -21.22 2.44 17.81
CA THR A 289 -20.75 3.62 17.10
C THR A 289 -20.86 4.87 17.98
N VAL A 290 -20.06 5.88 17.64
CA VAL A 290 -19.97 7.16 18.35
C VAL A 290 -20.39 8.28 17.40
N GLU A 291 -21.31 9.12 17.84
CA GLU A 291 -21.73 10.32 17.10
C GLU A 291 -20.67 11.41 17.26
N CYS A 292 -20.22 11.98 16.13
CA CYS A 292 -19.29 13.09 16.10
C CYS A 292 -19.94 14.33 15.45
N SER A 293 -19.41 15.50 15.76
CA SER A 293 -19.79 16.71 15.03
C SER A 293 -19.19 16.68 13.62
N PRO A 294 -19.78 17.38 12.63
CA PRO A 294 -19.23 17.40 11.26
C PRO A 294 -17.78 17.92 11.18
N GLU A 295 -17.39 18.81 12.10
CA GLU A 295 -16.02 19.33 12.19
C GLU A 295 -15.04 18.26 12.70
N ASP A 296 -15.46 17.50 13.73
CA ASP A 296 -14.68 16.39 14.29
C ASP A 296 -14.55 15.24 13.29
N GLU A 297 -15.63 14.96 12.54
CA GLU A 297 -15.68 13.96 11.48
C GLU A 297 -14.65 14.25 10.37
N GLU A 298 -14.64 15.48 9.85
CA GLU A 298 -13.67 15.88 8.82
C GLU A 298 -12.22 15.81 9.33
N ALA A 299 -12.01 16.16 10.61
CA ALA A 299 -10.69 16.07 11.24
C ALA A 299 -10.24 14.61 11.42
N ASN A 300 -11.17 13.73 11.81
CA ASN A 300 -10.92 12.30 11.94
C ASN A 300 -10.61 11.64 10.59
N PHE A 301 -11.35 11.95 9.53
CA PHE A 301 -11.05 11.43 8.19
C PHE A 301 -9.67 11.88 7.70
N LYS A 302 -9.29 13.14 7.91
CA LYS A 302 -7.92 13.61 7.60
C LYS A 302 -6.86 12.86 8.39
N ALA A 303 -7.15 12.43 9.62
CA ALA A 303 -6.23 11.65 10.42
C ALA A 303 -6.09 10.21 9.87
N ILE A 304 -7.22 9.59 9.52
CA ILE A 304 -7.28 8.25 8.92
C ILE A 304 -6.51 8.23 7.59
N ASP A 305 -6.78 9.18 6.70
CA ASP A 305 -6.11 9.26 5.39
C ASP A 305 -4.59 9.31 5.53
N ARG A 306 -4.08 10.12 6.49
CA ARG A 306 -2.64 10.21 6.77
C ARG A 306 -2.05 8.95 7.37
N LEU A 307 -2.83 8.18 8.13
CA LEU A 307 -2.39 6.89 8.67
C LEU A 307 -2.33 5.84 7.56
N GLU A 308 -3.31 5.83 6.66
CA GLU A 308 -3.35 4.92 5.50
C GLU A 308 -2.29 5.21 4.43
N GLU A 309 -1.69 6.41 4.46
CA GLU A 309 -0.52 6.77 3.63
C GLU A 309 0.78 6.11 4.10
N LEU A 310 0.84 5.57 5.33
CA LEU A 310 2.02 4.89 5.84
C LEU A 310 2.19 3.50 5.21
N ASP A 311 3.39 3.19 4.73
CA ASP A 311 3.70 1.92 4.05
C ASP A 311 3.51 0.66 4.92
N ASP A 312 3.66 0.82 6.24
CA ASP A 312 3.52 -0.26 7.21
C ASP A 312 2.07 -0.46 7.69
N VAL A 313 1.19 0.55 7.51
CA VAL A 313 -0.22 0.47 7.90
C VAL A 313 -1.00 -0.31 6.83
N THR A 314 -1.74 -1.31 7.28
CA THR A 314 -2.56 -2.14 6.39
C THR A 314 -3.97 -1.56 6.27
N ASN A 315 -4.63 -1.36 7.40
CA ASN A 315 -5.96 -0.75 7.47
C ASN A 315 -6.10 0.06 8.78
N VAL A 316 -7.01 1.02 8.73
CA VAL A 316 -7.41 1.84 9.87
C VAL A 316 -8.92 1.75 9.98
N GLU A 317 -9.38 1.20 11.10
CA GLU A 317 -10.80 0.96 11.37
C GLU A 317 -11.27 1.94 12.44
N HIS A 318 -12.50 2.41 12.33
CA HIS A 318 -13.05 3.40 13.25
C HIS A 318 -14.49 3.09 13.65
N ASN A 319 -14.93 3.65 14.78
CA ASN A 319 -16.31 3.51 15.25
C ASN A 319 -17.16 4.78 15.10
N MET A 320 -16.78 5.69 14.19
CA MET A 320 -17.62 6.84 13.85
C MET A 320 -18.96 6.38 13.31
N LYS A 321 -20.04 7.01 13.78
CA LYS A 321 -21.33 6.91 13.12
C LYS A 321 -21.33 7.88 11.94
N ILE A 322 -21.38 7.31 10.75
CA ILE A 322 -21.56 8.01 9.47
C ILE A 322 -23.07 8.09 9.19
#